data_AF-A0AAX4JAN8-F1
#
_entry.id   AF-A0AAX4JAN8-F1
#
_cell.length_a   1.000
_cell.length_b   1.000
_cell.length_c   1.000
_cell.angle_alpha   90.00
_cell.angle_beta   90.00
_cell.angle_gamma   90.00
#
_symmetry.space_group_name_H-M   'P 1'
#
loop_
_entity.id
_entity.type
_entity.pdbx_description
1 polymer ?
#
loop_
_entity_poly.entity_id
_entity_poly.type
_entity_poly.pdbx_seq_one_letter_code
_entity_poly.pdbx_strand_id
1 'polypeptide(L)'
;MKILSIENLDINKILHYFEKDVVVIPTETVYGLAAAINNENALKNIYKLKRRPSDNPLIVHVSSIEMLKTVIEGEIPKVYEKIIENFWPGPISLLFKANKNVSRTVTAGLDTILVRMPDNKIILEIIEKLNIPLAAPSANLSGKPSPSCVHHTIDDFGEECPLYLDGGECRVGLESTVFTYLNSPAILRPGGICIEVLEKLIGEKININYSVKKIENQQICPGQKYKHYSPNNKFVLIISDSVNIEELVKEYKKVGILTHYDFKPKMKREQDCEIIYLGNKPYEVAMNLFKGLRKLDETCDIIITKGVSIEMEGEAIMDRVKKAAHMII
;
A
#
# COMPACT_ATOMS: atom_id res chain seq x y z
N MET A 1 -16.01 -16.29 -9.37
CA MET A 1 -15.22 -15.07 -9.63
C MET A 1 -15.91 -14.20 -10.67
N LYS A 2 -16.02 -12.89 -10.44
CA LYS A 2 -16.53 -11.91 -11.40
C LYS A 2 -15.58 -10.71 -11.50
N ILE A 3 -15.32 -10.21 -12.71
CA ILE A 3 -14.48 -9.03 -12.94
C ILE A 3 -15.34 -7.98 -13.66
N LEU A 4 -15.36 -6.76 -13.15
CA LEU A 4 -16.16 -5.65 -13.69
C LEU A 4 -15.30 -4.39 -13.82
N SER A 5 -15.28 -3.77 -15.00
CA SER A 5 -14.70 -2.44 -15.16
C SER A 5 -15.53 -1.38 -14.41
N ILE A 6 -14.85 -0.44 -13.75
CA ILE A 6 -15.50 0.67 -13.03
C ILE A 6 -16.06 1.75 -13.97
N GLU A 7 -15.61 1.81 -15.24
CA GLU A 7 -16.00 2.89 -16.17
C GLU A 7 -17.49 2.87 -16.52
N ASN A 8 -18.11 1.69 -16.50
CA ASN A 8 -19.53 1.50 -16.86
C ASN A 8 -20.28 0.72 -15.76
N LEU A 9 -19.84 0.87 -14.52
CA LEU A 9 -20.34 0.08 -13.40
C LEU A 9 -21.70 0.59 -12.91
N ASP A 10 -22.71 -0.26 -12.99
CA ASP A 10 -23.97 -0.06 -12.27
C ASP A 10 -23.77 -0.45 -10.79
N ILE A 11 -23.48 0.55 -9.96
CA ILE A 11 -23.14 0.35 -8.54
C ILE A 11 -24.26 -0.39 -7.80
N ASN A 12 -25.53 -0.12 -8.10
CA ASN A 12 -26.65 -0.76 -7.39
C ASN A 12 -26.64 -2.28 -7.56
N LYS A 13 -26.13 -2.80 -8.68
CA LYS A 13 -26.02 -4.24 -8.93
C LYS A 13 -24.91 -4.93 -8.13
N ILE A 14 -23.98 -4.18 -7.55
CA ILE A 14 -22.85 -4.75 -6.82
C ILE A 14 -22.84 -4.52 -5.32
N LEU A 15 -23.69 -3.63 -4.78
CA LEU A 15 -23.73 -3.32 -3.34
C LEU A 15 -23.87 -4.59 -2.48
N HIS A 16 -24.72 -5.53 -2.92
CA HIS A 16 -24.95 -6.81 -2.23
C HIS A 16 -23.69 -7.69 -2.08
N TYR A 17 -22.62 -7.47 -2.85
CA TYR A 17 -21.36 -8.20 -2.65
C TYR A 17 -20.68 -7.75 -1.35
N PHE A 18 -20.67 -6.44 -1.06
CA PHE A 18 -20.06 -5.88 0.16
C PHE A 18 -20.83 -6.27 1.43
N GLU A 19 -22.13 -6.56 1.31
CA GLU A 19 -22.96 -7.09 2.39
C GLU A 19 -22.66 -8.55 2.72
N LYS A 20 -22.10 -9.30 1.77
CA LYS A 20 -21.88 -10.74 1.89
C LYS A 20 -20.44 -11.10 2.20
N ASP A 21 -19.49 -10.50 1.48
CA ASP A 21 -18.10 -10.91 1.48
C ASP A 21 -17.16 -9.78 1.07
N VAL A 22 -15.88 -10.11 0.87
CA VAL A 22 -14.86 -9.19 0.39
C VAL A 22 -15.00 -8.86 -1.10
N VAL A 23 -14.55 -7.68 -1.47
CA VAL A 23 -14.49 -7.20 -2.86
C VAL A 23 -13.13 -6.57 -3.11
N VAL A 24 -12.48 -6.88 -4.22
CA VAL A 24 -11.29 -6.16 -4.66
C VAL A 24 -11.71 -4.83 -5.30
N ILE A 25 -11.16 -3.72 -4.79
CA ILE A 25 -11.46 -2.36 -5.24
C ILE A 25 -10.18 -1.62 -5.69
N PRO A 26 -10.23 -0.83 -6.79
CA PRO A 26 -9.12 0.03 -7.19
C PRO A 26 -9.04 1.28 -6.30
N THR A 27 -7.82 1.80 -6.10
CA THR A 27 -7.59 3.16 -5.56
C THR A 27 -6.53 3.85 -6.39
N GLU A 28 -6.24 5.13 -6.12
CA GLU A 28 -5.09 5.83 -6.70
C GLU A 28 -3.74 5.25 -6.23
N THR A 29 -3.71 4.59 -5.07
CA THR A 29 -2.49 4.02 -4.46
C THR A 29 -2.15 2.61 -4.93
N VAL A 30 -2.90 1.64 -4.42
CA VAL A 30 -2.82 0.21 -4.74
C VAL A 30 -4.24 -0.35 -4.66
N TYR A 31 -4.50 -1.51 -5.26
CA TYR A 31 -5.79 -2.18 -5.09
C TYR A 31 -5.97 -2.63 -3.64
N GLY A 32 -7.20 -2.53 -3.14
CA GLY A 32 -7.60 -2.90 -1.78
C GLY A 32 -8.54 -4.10 -1.76
N LEU A 33 -8.40 -4.97 -0.76
CA LEU A 33 -9.36 -6.05 -0.48
C LEU A 33 -10.34 -5.55 0.57
N ALA A 34 -11.51 -5.10 0.13
CA ALA A 34 -12.47 -4.36 0.94
C ALA A 34 -13.53 -5.25 1.58
N ALA A 35 -13.90 -4.93 2.82
CA ALA A 35 -15.07 -5.46 3.51
C ALA A 35 -15.78 -4.34 4.26
N ALA A 36 -17.11 -4.41 4.36
CA ALA A 36 -17.89 -3.52 5.21
C ALA A 36 -17.51 -3.71 6.68
N ILE A 37 -17.27 -2.62 7.41
CA ILE A 37 -16.77 -2.70 8.80
C ILE A 37 -17.77 -3.29 9.80
N ASN A 38 -19.05 -3.40 9.42
CA ASN A 38 -20.10 -4.04 10.22
C ASN A 38 -20.31 -5.52 9.86
N ASN A 39 -19.55 -6.06 8.90
CA ASN A 39 -19.62 -7.47 8.50
C ASN A 39 -18.40 -8.24 9.02
N GLU A 40 -18.54 -8.82 10.22
CA GLU A 40 -17.46 -9.60 10.86
C GLU A 40 -16.96 -10.78 10.03
N ASN A 41 -17.85 -11.42 9.25
CA ASN A 41 -17.44 -12.55 8.42
C ASN A 41 -16.56 -12.09 7.26
N ALA A 42 -16.94 -11.01 6.57
CA ALA A 42 -16.13 -10.42 5.51
C ALA A 42 -14.79 -9.87 6.06
N LEU A 43 -14.80 -9.26 7.24
CA LEU A 43 -13.56 -8.82 7.91
C LEU A 43 -12.62 -9.99 8.21
N LYS A 44 -13.14 -11.11 8.74
CA LYS A 44 -12.34 -12.34 8.94
C LYS A 44 -11.83 -12.91 7.62
N ASN A 45 -12.62 -12.82 6.55
CA ASN A 45 -12.22 -13.26 5.22
C ASN A 45 -11.06 -12.44 4.65
N ILE A 46 -10.95 -11.13 4.95
CA ILE A 46 -9.76 -10.33 4.62
C ILE A 46 -8.50 -11.00 5.21
N TYR A 47 -8.52 -11.35 6.50
CA TYR A 47 -7.37 -11.96 7.16
C TYR A 47 -7.06 -13.35 6.58
N LYS A 48 -8.10 -14.16 6.38
CA LYS A 48 -7.99 -15.52 5.82
C LYS A 48 -7.37 -15.50 4.42
N LEU A 49 -7.98 -14.78 3.48
CA LEU A 49 -7.55 -14.75 2.07
C LEU A 49 -6.14 -14.19 1.93
N LYS A 50 -5.82 -13.13 2.67
CA LYS A 50 -4.48 -12.55 2.65
C LYS A 50 -3.45 -13.38 3.40
N ARG A 51 -3.83 -14.44 4.13
CA ARG A 51 -2.98 -15.12 5.12
C ARG A 51 -2.30 -14.11 6.06
N ARG A 52 -3.08 -13.11 6.49
CA ARG A 52 -2.61 -11.94 7.25
C ARG A 52 -2.65 -12.28 8.74
N PRO A 53 -1.62 -11.94 9.50
CA PRO A 53 -1.66 -11.99 10.97
C PRO A 53 -2.78 -11.11 11.52
N SER A 54 -3.54 -11.63 12.50
CA SER A 54 -4.69 -10.93 13.10
C SER A 54 -4.29 -9.73 13.96
N ASP A 55 -3.02 -9.61 14.33
CA ASP A 55 -2.46 -8.49 15.10
C ASP A 55 -2.16 -7.25 14.23
N ASN A 56 -2.47 -7.29 12.93
CA ASN A 56 -2.17 -6.23 11.99
C ASN A 56 -3.46 -5.46 11.60
N PRO A 57 -3.64 -4.20 12.05
CA PRO A 57 -4.87 -3.44 11.88
C PRO A 57 -5.20 -3.17 10.41
N LEU A 58 -6.46 -2.83 10.12
CA LEU A 58 -6.93 -2.49 8.78
C LEU A 58 -7.10 -0.97 8.63
N ILE A 59 -6.88 -0.45 7.43
CA ILE A 59 -7.19 0.95 7.10
C ILE A 59 -8.65 1.03 6.68
N VAL A 60 -9.43 1.86 7.34
CA VAL A 60 -10.83 2.13 7.01
C VAL A 60 -10.91 3.25 5.99
N HIS A 61 -11.70 3.02 4.94
CA HIS A 61 -11.99 3.96 3.87
C HIS A 61 -13.37 4.57 4.12
N VAL A 62 -13.45 5.89 4.06
CA VAL A 62 -14.68 6.69 4.26
C VAL A 62 -14.95 7.56 3.05
N SER A 63 -16.20 7.97 2.84
CA SER A 63 -16.61 8.89 1.76
C SER A 63 -16.89 10.32 2.20
N SER A 64 -17.01 10.58 3.50
CA SER A 64 -17.29 11.92 4.04
C SER A 64 -16.70 12.14 5.44
N ILE A 65 -16.69 13.40 5.90
CA ILE A 65 -16.27 13.77 7.26
C ILE A 65 -17.27 13.27 8.29
N GLU A 66 -18.56 13.28 7.95
CA GLU A 66 -19.66 12.73 8.72
C GLU A 66 -19.44 11.23 8.94
N MET A 67 -19.04 10.51 7.90
CA MET A 67 -18.71 9.08 8.01
C MET A 67 -17.44 8.85 8.83
N LEU A 68 -16.40 9.68 8.70
CA LEU A 68 -15.22 9.65 9.58
C LEU A 68 -15.63 9.75 11.05
N LYS A 69 -16.53 10.67 11.40
CA LYS A 69 -17.01 10.86 12.79
C LYS A 69 -17.70 9.63 13.37
N THR A 70 -18.20 8.71 12.55
CA THR A 70 -18.81 7.45 13.03
C THR A 70 -17.80 6.44 13.56
N VAL A 71 -16.54 6.52 13.13
CA VAL A 71 -15.50 5.53 13.46
C VAL A 71 -14.43 6.03 14.42
N ILE A 72 -14.42 7.31 14.74
CA ILE A 72 -13.45 7.92 15.67
C ILE A 72 -14.09 8.30 17.00
N GLU A 73 -13.28 8.37 18.04
CA GLU A 73 -13.66 8.95 19.33
C GLU A 73 -13.19 10.41 19.42
N GLY A 74 -14.11 11.32 19.76
CA GLY A 74 -13.82 12.74 19.95
C GLY A 74 -13.86 13.57 18.66
N GLU A 75 -13.24 14.75 18.72
CA GLU A 75 -13.16 15.68 17.60
C GLU A 75 -11.96 15.41 16.70
N ILE A 76 -12.02 15.89 15.46
CA ILE A 76 -10.89 15.84 14.53
C ILE A 76 -9.86 16.87 15.00
N PRO A 77 -8.60 16.48 15.28
CA PRO A 77 -7.55 17.44 15.61
C PRO A 77 -7.37 18.49 14.51
N LYS A 78 -7.16 19.77 14.88
CA LYS A 78 -6.98 20.88 13.91
C LYS A 78 -5.89 20.63 12.86
N VAL A 79 -4.80 19.95 13.25
CA VAL A 79 -3.73 19.57 12.32
C VAL A 79 -4.25 18.58 11.27
N TYR A 80 -5.13 17.66 11.66
CA TYR A 80 -5.77 16.74 10.73
C TYR A 80 -6.80 17.42 9.85
N GLU A 81 -7.56 18.39 10.35
CA GLU A 81 -8.48 19.19 9.51
C GLU A 81 -7.71 19.82 8.34
N LYS A 82 -6.57 20.46 8.62
CA LYS A 82 -5.70 21.04 7.59
C LYS A 82 -5.21 20.00 6.58
N ILE A 83 -4.82 18.81 7.03
CA ILE A 83 -4.37 17.73 6.16
C ILE A 83 -5.53 17.19 5.31
N ILE A 84 -6.69 17.00 5.90
CA ILE A 84 -7.91 16.52 5.24
C ILE A 84 -8.32 17.50 4.13
N GLU A 85 -8.38 18.81 4.43
CA GLU A 85 -8.74 19.85 3.45
C GLU A 85 -7.82 19.88 2.23
N ASN A 86 -6.55 19.50 2.38
CA ASN A 86 -5.54 19.58 1.33
C ASN A 86 -5.32 18.26 0.59
N PHE A 87 -5.55 17.11 1.23
CA PHE A 87 -5.16 15.80 0.71
C PHE A 87 -6.25 14.74 0.73
N TRP A 88 -7.45 15.04 1.24
CA TRP A 88 -8.61 14.15 1.08
C TRP A 88 -9.60 14.70 0.04
N PRO A 89 -10.08 13.86 -0.88
CA PRO A 89 -9.65 12.47 -1.15
C PRO A 89 -8.18 12.36 -1.61
N GLY A 90 -7.46 11.33 -1.17
CA GLY A 90 -6.07 11.14 -1.58
C GLY A 90 -5.21 10.18 -0.75
N PRO A 91 -3.89 10.13 -1.02
CA PRO A 91 -3.00 9.05 -0.59
C PRO A 91 -2.43 9.27 0.81
N ILE A 92 -3.25 9.72 1.76
CA ILE A 92 -2.88 9.88 3.16
C ILE A 92 -3.88 9.19 4.10
N SER A 93 -3.35 8.44 5.06
CA SER A 93 -4.09 7.77 6.13
C SER A 93 -3.71 8.40 7.46
N LEU A 94 -4.72 8.68 8.28
CA LEU A 94 -4.58 9.36 9.56
C LEU A 94 -4.95 8.43 10.70
N LEU A 95 -4.17 8.46 11.79
CA LEU A 95 -4.38 7.65 12.98
C LEU A 95 -5.22 8.41 14.01
N PHE A 96 -6.39 7.89 14.35
CA PHE A 96 -7.30 8.46 15.34
C PHE A 96 -7.45 7.53 16.55
N LYS A 97 -8.03 8.04 17.64
CA LYS A 97 -8.65 7.18 18.65
C LYS A 97 -9.90 6.52 18.04
N ALA A 98 -10.04 5.22 18.23
CA ALA A 98 -11.14 4.46 17.67
C ALA A 98 -12.42 4.68 18.47
N ASN A 99 -13.55 4.82 17.79
CA ASN A 99 -14.85 4.72 18.45
C ASN A 99 -15.01 3.31 19.06
N LYS A 100 -15.52 3.21 20.29
CA LYS A 100 -15.68 1.93 21.01
C LYS A 100 -16.60 0.93 20.30
N ASN A 101 -17.47 1.41 19.41
CA ASN A 101 -18.37 0.56 18.63
C ASN A 101 -17.71 -0.05 17.38
N VAL A 102 -16.48 0.38 17.03
CA VAL A 102 -15.75 -0.22 15.91
C VAL A 102 -15.31 -1.63 16.29
N SER A 103 -15.49 -2.56 15.36
CA SER A 103 -15.03 -3.93 15.49
C SER A 103 -13.55 -4.02 15.89
N ARG A 104 -13.25 -4.88 16.88
CA ARG A 104 -11.87 -5.19 17.25
C ARG A 104 -11.13 -5.97 16.15
N THR A 105 -11.85 -6.56 15.20
CA THR A 105 -11.27 -7.16 13.99
C THR A 105 -10.66 -6.07 13.09
N VAL A 106 -11.25 -4.87 13.03
CA VAL A 106 -10.71 -3.74 12.27
C VAL A 106 -9.46 -3.17 12.95
N THR A 107 -9.56 -2.91 14.26
CA THR A 107 -8.46 -2.28 15.01
C THR A 107 -7.36 -3.25 15.43
N ALA A 108 -7.52 -4.55 15.15
CA ALA A 108 -6.63 -5.61 15.66
C ALA A 108 -6.43 -5.56 17.18
N GLY A 109 -7.48 -5.16 17.92
CA GLY A 109 -7.40 -5.03 19.37
C GLY A 109 -6.72 -3.75 19.88
N LEU A 110 -6.52 -2.75 19.02
CA LEU A 110 -6.03 -1.42 19.43
C LEU A 110 -7.18 -0.47 19.78
N ASP A 111 -6.86 0.57 20.55
CA ASP A 111 -7.75 1.71 20.82
C ASP A 111 -7.60 2.83 19.78
N THR A 112 -6.90 2.54 18.68
CA THR A 112 -6.68 3.45 17.56
C THR A 112 -7.18 2.86 16.26
N ILE A 113 -7.49 3.74 15.30
CA ILE A 113 -7.99 3.37 13.98
C ILE A 113 -7.28 4.21 12.91
N LEU A 114 -6.91 3.56 11.81
CA LEU A 114 -6.39 4.24 10.62
C LEU A 114 -7.53 4.52 9.65
N VAL A 115 -7.71 5.77 9.27
CA VAL A 115 -8.78 6.18 8.34
C VAL A 115 -8.20 6.93 7.15
N ARG A 116 -8.83 6.76 5.98
CA ARG A 116 -8.49 7.42 4.73
C ARG A 116 -9.74 7.70 3.90
N MET A 117 -9.72 8.76 3.11
CA MET A 117 -10.66 8.97 2.01
C MET A 117 -9.93 8.72 0.68
N PRO A 118 -10.17 7.62 -0.04
CA PRO A 118 -9.42 7.28 -1.26
C PRO A 118 -9.79 8.21 -2.43
N ASP A 119 -8.82 8.62 -3.25
CA ASP A 119 -9.08 9.37 -4.48
C ASP A 119 -9.51 8.44 -5.63
N ASN A 120 -10.72 7.90 -5.50
CA ASN A 120 -11.42 7.19 -6.57
C ASN A 120 -12.92 7.44 -6.47
N LYS A 121 -13.48 8.21 -7.43
CA LYS A 121 -14.88 8.64 -7.43
C LYS A 121 -15.88 7.50 -7.34
N ILE A 122 -15.66 6.42 -8.10
CA ILE A 122 -16.57 5.26 -8.11
C ILE A 122 -16.54 4.55 -6.75
N ILE A 123 -15.36 4.43 -6.13
CA ILE A 123 -15.26 3.84 -4.79
C ILE A 123 -15.90 4.73 -3.72
N LEU A 124 -15.72 6.05 -3.80
CA LEU A 124 -16.40 6.98 -2.90
C LEU A 124 -17.92 6.86 -3.02
N GLU A 125 -18.46 6.77 -4.24
CA GLU A 125 -19.89 6.58 -4.48
C GLU A 125 -20.39 5.22 -3.95
N ILE A 126 -19.61 4.14 -4.09
CA ILE A 126 -19.93 2.85 -3.48
C ILE A 126 -20.01 2.98 -1.95
N ILE A 127 -19.00 3.57 -1.31
CA ILE A 127 -18.96 3.75 0.16
C ILE A 127 -20.15 4.60 0.62
N GLU A 128 -20.47 5.67 -0.10
CA GLU A 128 -21.62 6.53 0.17
C GLU A 128 -22.96 5.78 0.04
N LYS A 129 -23.17 5.02 -1.04
CA LYS A 129 -24.40 4.25 -1.26
C LYS A 129 -24.57 3.10 -0.25
N LEU A 130 -23.48 2.47 0.16
CA LEU A 130 -23.50 1.50 1.25
C LEU A 130 -23.83 2.17 2.60
N ASN A 131 -23.51 3.46 2.73
CA ASN A 131 -23.58 4.22 3.98
C ASN A 131 -22.83 3.54 5.14
N ILE A 132 -21.75 2.82 4.80
CA ILE A 132 -20.93 2.04 5.72
C ILE A 132 -19.46 2.18 5.30
N PRO A 133 -18.53 2.50 6.22
CA PRO A 133 -17.10 2.51 5.92
C PRO A 133 -16.58 1.14 5.47
N LEU A 134 -15.53 1.12 4.65
CA LEU A 134 -14.91 -0.12 4.17
C LEU A 134 -13.52 -0.31 4.77
N ALA A 135 -13.26 -1.41 5.46
CA ALA A 135 -11.89 -1.81 5.78
C ALA A 135 -11.23 -2.36 4.51
N ALA A 136 -10.12 -1.77 4.06
CA ALA A 136 -9.47 -2.12 2.79
C ALA A 136 -7.93 -2.06 2.91
N PRO A 137 -7.27 -3.12 3.42
CA PRO A 137 -5.82 -3.29 3.21
C PRO A 137 -5.51 -3.60 1.73
N SER A 138 -4.24 -3.58 1.35
CA SER A 138 -3.80 -3.95 -0.01
C SER A 138 -4.33 -5.34 -0.45
N ALA A 139 -4.65 -5.52 -1.73
CA ALA A 139 -5.25 -6.73 -2.28
C ALA A 139 -4.23 -7.79 -2.76
N ASN A 140 -3.26 -8.12 -1.91
CA ASN A 140 -2.23 -9.13 -2.16
C ASN A 140 -2.16 -10.19 -1.06
N LEU A 141 -1.55 -11.33 -1.35
CA LEU A 141 -1.11 -12.26 -0.31
C LEU A 141 -0.08 -11.57 0.60
N SER A 142 -0.20 -11.77 1.92
CA SER A 142 0.67 -11.09 2.88
C SER A 142 2.13 -11.45 2.63
N GLY A 143 2.95 -10.42 2.47
CA GLY A 143 4.38 -10.55 2.19
C GLY A 143 4.75 -10.25 0.73
N LYS A 144 3.86 -10.52 -0.23
CA LYS A 144 4.10 -10.23 -1.66
C LYS A 144 4.12 -8.72 -1.96
N PRO A 145 4.66 -8.28 -3.11
CA PRO A 145 4.52 -6.90 -3.60
C PRO A 145 3.05 -6.46 -3.65
N SER A 146 2.76 -5.19 -3.39
CA SER A 146 1.37 -4.71 -3.43
C SER A 146 0.84 -4.62 -4.87
N PRO A 147 -0.48 -4.75 -5.09
CA PRO A 147 -1.05 -4.80 -6.43
C PRO A 147 -1.33 -3.39 -6.98
N SER A 148 -0.69 -3.02 -8.09
CA SER A 148 -0.96 -1.76 -8.81
C SER A 148 -1.99 -1.89 -9.94
N CYS A 149 -2.48 -3.10 -10.24
CA CYS A 149 -3.50 -3.36 -11.26
C CYS A 149 -4.35 -4.57 -10.84
N VAL A 150 -5.51 -4.77 -11.46
CA VAL A 150 -6.43 -5.87 -11.10
C VAL A 150 -5.79 -7.25 -11.30
N HIS A 151 -4.97 -7.42 -12.34
CA HIS A 151 -4.33 -8.72 -12.65
C HIS A 151 -3.47 -9.21 -11.48
N HIS A 152 -2.69 -8.33 -10.86
CA HIS A 152 -1.90 -8.67 -9.67
C HIS A 152 -2.74 -9.24 -8.51
N THR A 153 -4.00 -8.81 -8.39
CA THR A 153 -4.93 -9.30 -7.35
C THR A 153 -5.57 -10.63 -7.73
N ILE A 154 -5.80 -10.86 -9.03
CA ILE A 154 -6.31 -12.12 -9.57
C ILE A 154 -5.25 -13.20 -9.39
N ASP A 155 -3.98 -12.90 -9.67
CA ASP A 155 -2.86 -13.83 -9.45
C ASP A 155 -2.73 -14.28 -7.99
N ASP A 156 -3.12 -13.42 -7.06
CA ASP A 156 -3.00 -13.67 -5.63
C ASP A 156 -4.20 -14.37 -5.00
N PHE A 157 -5.42 -14.12 -5.49
CA PHE A 157 -6.66 -14.61 -4.86
C PHE A 157 -7.54 -15.49 -5.77
N GLY A 158 -7.36 -15.44 -7.09
CA GLY A 158 -8.11 -16.25 -8.06
C GLY A 158 -9.62 -16.31 -7.78
N GLU A 159 -10.15 -17.53 -7.68
CA GLU A 159 -11.58 -17.73 -7.45
C GLU A 159 -12.04 -17.52 -6.00
N GLU A 160 -11.11 -17.36 -5.05
CA GLU A 160 -11.44 -17.17 -3.64
C GLU A 160 -12.05 -15.79 -3.34
N CYS A 161 -11.85 -14.80 -4.22
CA CYS A 161 -12.55 -13.51 -4.14
C CYS A 161 -13.74 -13.49 -5.12
N PRO A 162 -14.94 -13.10 -4.64
CA PRO A 162 -16.15 -13.17 -5.47
C PRO A 162 -16.22 -12.09 -6.55
N LEU A 163 -15.68 -10.90 -6.28
CA LEU A 163 -15.78 -9.74 -7.16
C LEU A 163 -14.49 -8.92 -7.19
N TYR A 164 -14.06 -8.60 -8.41
CA TYR A 164 -12.98 -7.70 -8.72
C TYR A 164 -13.51 -6.51 -9.50
N LEU A 165 -13.28 -5.31 -8.97
CA LEU A 165 -13.51 -4.08 -9.71
C LEU A 165 -12.20 -3.69 -10.40
N ASP A 166 -12.22 -3.55 -11.72
CA ASP A 166 -11.07 -3.14 -12.52
C ASP A 166 -11.13 -1.63 -12.79
N GLY A 167 -10.17 -0.91 -12.22
CA GLY A 167 -9.97 0.53 -12.42
C GLY A 167 -8.71 0.87 -13.20
N GLY A 168 -8.10 -0.10 -13.90
CA GLY A 168 -6.83 0.08 -14.59
C GLY A 168 -5.64 0.16 -13.63
N GLU A 169 -4.60 0.86 -14.06
CA GLU A 169 -3.35 1.03 -13.30
C GLU A 169 -3.48 2.11 -12.21
N CYS A 170 -2.93 1.84 -11.04
CA CYS A 170 -2.84 2.83 -9.96
C CYS A 170 -1.86 3.96 -10.32
N ARG A 171 -2.26 5.20 -10.07
CA ARG A 171 -1.50 6.41 -10.45
C ARG A 171 -0.30 6.70 -9.52
N VAL A 172 -0.35 6.26 -8.26
CA VAL A 172 0.73 6.43 -7.28
C VAL A 172 1.61 5.18 -7.20
N GLY A 173 1.02 3.98 -7.30
CA GLY A 173 1.71 2.68 -7.29
C GLY A 173 2.33 2.24 -5.95
N LEU A 174 2.43 3.14 -4.97
CA LEU A 174 2.76 2.85 -3.57
C LEU A 174 1.56 3.10 -2.67
N GLU A 175 1.57 2.50 -1.48
CA GLU A 175 0.52 2.72 -0.47
C GLU A 175 0.52 4.15 0.07
N SER A 176 -0.59 4.54 0.70
CA SER A 176 -0.73 5.83 1.36
C SER A 176 0.32 6.10 2.43
N THR A 177 0.69 7.37 2.56
CA THR A 177 1.45 7.87 3.72
C THR A 177 0.58 7.70 4.97
N VAL A 178 1.15 7.17 6.04
CA VAL A 178 0.46 7.03 7.33
C VAL A 178 1.03 8.06 8.30
N PHE A 179 0.19 9.01 8.71
CA PHE A 179 0.58 10.11 9.59
C PHE A 179 -0.18 10.05 10.91
N THR A 180 0.53 10.33 12.01
CA THR A 180 -0.03 10.45 13.36
C THR A 180 0.33 11.78 14.01
N TYR A 181 -0.60 12.31 14.81
CA TYR A 181 -0.44 13.50 15.64
C TYR A 181 -0.92 13.26 17.09
N LEU A 182 -1.21 12.00 17.46
CA LEU A 182 -1.78 11.69 18.78
C LEU A 182 -0.83 11.97 19.95
N ASN A 183 0.49 11.81 19.74
CA ASN A 183 1.52 12.11 20.74
C ASN A 183 2.48 13.21 20.23
N SER A 184 2.98 13.03 19.02
CA SER A 184 3.88 13.94 18.31
C SER A 184 3.71 13.73 16.80
N PRO A 185 3.95 14.74 15.96
CA PRO A 185 3.89 14.59 14.51
C PRO A 185 4.86 13.51 14.04
N ALA A 186 4.33 12.46 13.43
CA ALA A 186 5.15 11.39 12.90
C ALA A 186 4.55 10.73 11.66
N ILE A 187 5.42 10.39 10.72
CA ILE A 187 5.11 9.45 9.64
C ILE A 187 5.43 8.04 10.12
N LEU A 188 4.42 7.19 10.21
CA LEU A 188 4.54 5.78 10.56
C LEU A 188 4.90 4.94 9.33
N ARG A 189 4.46 5.38 8.15
CA ARG A 189 4.78 4.74 6.87
C ARG A 189 4.88 5.79 5.78
N PRO A 190 6.04 5.99 5.15
CA PRO A 190 6.16 6.82 3.97
C PRO A 190 5.34 6.24 2.80
N GLY A 191 4.78 7.10 1.97
CA GLY A 191 3.87 6.72 0.89
C GLY A 191 3.64 7.86 -0.08
N GLY A 192 2.44 7.94 -0.65
CA GLY A 192 2.12 8.89 -1.72
C GLY A 192 2.18 10.38 -1.39
N ILE A 193 2.33 10.78 -0.12
CA ILE A 193 2.62 12.17 0.29
C ILE A 193 3.98 12.22 0.98
N CYS A 194 4.89 13.04 0.44
CA CYS A 194 6.26 13.21 0.93
C CYS A 194 6.31 14.02 2.24
N ILE A 195 7.35 13.80 3.03
CA ILE A 195 7.51 14.44 4.35
C ILE A 195 7.62 15.96 4.24
N GLU A 196 8.33 16.46 3.23
CA GLU A 196 8.58 17.88 3.00
C GLU A 196 7.28 18.64 2.72
N VAL A 197 6.35 17.99 2.01
CA VAL A 197 5.01 18.52 1.73
C VAL A 197 4.21 18.64 3.03
N LEU A 198 4.26 17.61 3.89
CA LEU A 198 3.57 17.64 5.17
C LEU A 198 4.19 18.68 6.11
N GLU A 199 5.51 18.71 6.28
CA GLU A 199 6.22 19.69 7.13
C GLU A 199 5.88 21.12 6.73
N LYS A 200 5.88 21.41 5.43
CA LYS A 200 5.50 22.73 4.90
C LYS A 200 4.03 23.06 5.21
N LEU A 201 3.12 22.08 5.11
CA LEU A 201 1.72 22.30 5.40
C LEU A 201 1.50 22.57 6.90
N ILE A 202 2.07 21.76 7.79
CA ILE A 202 1.79 21.85 9.22
C ILE A 202 2.65 22.92 9.93
N GLY A 203 3.78 23.31 9.34
CA GLY A 203 4.66 24.36 9.87
C GLY A 203 5.57 23.89 11.01
N GLU A 204 5.81 22.59 11.12
CA GLU A 204 6.63 21.96 12.15
C GLU A 204 7.38 20.75 11.58
N LYS A 205 8.45 20.32 12.28
CA LYS A 205 9.25 19.17 11.90
C LYS A 205 8.53 17.86 12.21
N ILE A 206 8.57 16.94 11.26
CA ILE A 206 7.96 15.61 11.39
C ILE A 206 9.05 14.57 11.58
N ASN A 207 8.82 13.62 12.48
CA ASN A 207 9.72 12.48 12.63
C ASN A 207 9.25 11.30 11.76
N ILE A 208 10.16 10.65 11.07
CA ILE A 208 9.88 9.33 10.50
C ILE A 208 10.11 8.30 11.60
N ASN A 209 9.03 7.80 12.18
CA ASN A 209 9.09 6.92 13.33
C ASN A 209 8.49 5.56 13.00
N TYR A 210 9.31 4.70 12.41
CA TYR A 210 9.03 3.28 12.23
C TYR A 210 8.93 2.52 13.57
N SER A 211 9.26 3.16 14.70
CA SER A 211 9.45 2.60 16.04
C SER A 211 8.40 3.03 17.06
N VAL A 212 7.29 3.67 16.65
CA VAL A 212 6.03 3.69 17.45
C VAL A 212 5.51 2.24 17.67
N LYS A 213 6.24 1.24 17.19
CA LYS A 213 6.31 -0.20 17.54
C LYS A 213 6.07 -0.62 19.00
N LYS A 214 6.06 0.27 20.00
CA LYS A 214 6.04 -0.13 21.42
C LYS A 214 5.30 0.84 22.33
N ILE A 215 4.04 1.12 22.04
CA ILE A 215 3.09 1.18 23.16
C ILE A 215 2.73 -0.29 23.40
N GLU A 216 3.34 -0.90 24.43
CA GLU A 216 3.03 -2.27 24.90
C GLU A 216 3.11 -3.43 23.87
N ASN A 217 4.10 -3.46 22.97
CA ASN A 217 4.29 -4.53 21.95
C ASN A 217 3.16 -4.68 20.89
N GLN A 218 2.25 -3.71 20.76
CA GLN A 218 1.14 -3.78 19.80
C GLN A 218 1.47 -3.07 18.47
N GLN A 219 1.03 -3.63 17.33
CA GLN A 219 1.33 -3.09 15.99
C GLN A 219 0.30 -2.06 15.54
N ILE A 220 0.68 -0.78 15.50
CA ILE A 220 -0.24 0.34 15.23
C ILE A 220 -0.45 0.61 13.72
N CYS A 221 0.49 0.19 12.86
CA CYS A 221 0.44 0.46 11.41
C CYS A 221 0.76 -0.79 10.56
N PRO A 222 0.05 -0.99 9.43
CA PRO A 222 0.42 -2.00 8.44
C PRO A 222 1.81 -1.77 7.84
N GLY A 223 2.50 -2.86 7.47
CA GLY A 223 3.74 -2.79 6.69
C GLY A 223 5.04 -2.63 7.50
N GLN A 224 5.06 -2.92 8.81
CA GLN A 224 6.20 -2.60 9.69
C GLN A 224 6.91 -3.80 10.37
N LYS A 225 6.25 -4.95 10.55
CA LYS A 225 6.77 -6.08 11.39
C LYS A 225 7.26 -7.27 10.57
N TYR A 226 6.52 -7.65 9.52
CA TYR A 226 6.80 -8.85 8.73
C TYR A 226 7.61 -8.50 7.48
N LYS A 227 8.22 -9.51 6.85
CA LYS A 227 8.79 -9.33 5.51
C LYS A 227 7.65 -8.89 4.59
N HIS A 228 7.76 -7.68 4.04
CA HIS A 228 6.71 -7.05 3.25
C HIS A 228 7.27 -6.72 1.87
N TYR A 229 6.42 -6.86 0.86
CA TYR A 229 6.73 -6.54 -0.54
C TYR A 229 7.80 -7.42 -1.19
N SER A 230 8.16 -8.53 -0.55
CA SER A 230 9.24 -9.39 -1.02
C SER A 230 8.72 -10.28 -2.14
N PRO A 231 9.38 -10.27 -3.32
CA PRO A 231 9.11 -11.25 -4.37
C PRO A 231 9.48 -12.66 -3.90
N ASN A 232 9.08 -13.68 -4.65
CA ASN A 232 9.45 -15.07 -4.36
C ASN A 232 10.93 -15.32 -4.65
N ASN A 233 11.41 -14.77 -5.77
CA ASN A 233 12.80 -14.88 -6.21
C ASN A 233 13.70 -13.89 -5.45
N LYS A 234 15.01 -14.12 -5.54
CA LYS A 234 16.00 -13.32 -4.80
C LYS A 234 15.97 -11.89 -5.29
N PHE A 235 15.74 -10.95 -4.39
CA PHE A 235 15.76 -9.52 -4.69
C PHE A 235 16.90 -8.82 -3.96
N VAL A 236 17.77 -8.15 -4.70
CA VAL A 236 18.96 -7.48 -4.18
C VAL A 236 18.85 -5.97 -4.39
N LEU A 237 19.00 -5.23 -3.30
CA LEU A 237 19.10 -3.78 -3.30
C LEU A 237 20.57 -3.37 -3.24
N ILE A 238 21.03 -2.61 -4.22
CA ILE A 238 22.38 -2.07 -4.28
C ILE A 238 22.35 -0.62 -3.77
N ILE A 239 23.01 -0.36 -2.66
CA ILE A 239 23.23 0.99 -2.09
C ILE A 239 24.67 1.44 -2.37
N SER A 240 25.63 0.51 -2.42
CA SER A 240 27.02 0.82 -2.69
C SER A 240 27.32 0.99 -4.19
N ASP A 241 28.08 2.03 -4.54
CA ASP A 241 28.56 2.26 -5.91
C ASP A 241 29.69 1.31 -6.35
N SER A 242 30.32 0.61 -5.41
CA SER A 242 31.48 -0.27 -5.69
C SER A 242 31.12 -1.70 -6.08
N VAL A 243 29.82 -2.03 -6.19
CA VAL A 243 29.37 -3.39 -6.46
C VAL A 243 29.62 -3.76 -7.92
N ASN A 244 30.38 -4.84 -8.15
CA ASN A 244 30.46 -5.46 -9.46
C ASN A 244 29.20 -6.30 -9.71
N ILE A 245 28.28 -5.75 -10.50
CA ILE A 245 26.99 -6.38 -10.81
C ILE A 245 27.16 -7.68 -11.57
N GLU A 246 28.13 -7.77 -12.49
CA GLU A 246 28.37 -9.00 -13.26
C GLU A 246 28.76 -10.15 -12.33
N GLU A 247 29.65 -9.89 -11.37
CA GLU A 247 30.08 -10.89 -10.39
C GLU A 247 28.92 -11.29 -9.46
N LEU A 248 28.08 -10.32 -9.06
CA LEU A 248 26.91 -10.56 -8.22
C LEU A 248 25.91 -11.53 -8.86
N VAL A 249 25.73 -11.44 -10.18
CA VAL A 249 24.69 -12.20 -10.90
C VAL A 249 25.23 -13.39 -11.70
N LYS A 250 26.54 -13.65 -11.67
CA LYS A 250 27.22 -14.69 -12.49
C LYS A 250 26.63 -16.10 -12.34
N GLU A 251 26.04 -16.42 -11.20
CA GLU A 251 25.50 -17.76 -10.89
C GLU A 251 24.02 -17.91 -11.31
N TYR A 252 23.37 -16.82 -11.74
CA TYR A 252 21.96 -16.81 -12.09
C TYR A 252 21.80 -16.86 -13.61
N LYS A 253 20.85 -17.67 -14.07
CA LYS A 253 20.61 -17.84 -15.52
C LYS A 253 19.84 -16.65 -16.07
N LYS A 254 18.74 -16.28 -15.40
CA LYS A 254 17.91 -15.13 -15.79
C LYS A 254 17.98 -14.02 -14.76
N VAL A 255 18.43 -12.86 -15.19
CA VAL A 255 18.65 -11.69 -14.34
C VAL A 255 17.65 -10.60 -14.68
N GLY A 256 16.82 -10.25 -13.70
CA GLY A 256 15.91 -9.12 -13.76
C GLY A 256 16.58 -7.86 -13.25
N ILE A 257 16.46 -6.77 -14.00
CA ILE A 257 17.01 -5.46 -13.61
C ILE A 257 15.88 -4.44 -13.58
N LEU A 258 15.58 -3.91 -12.39
CA LEU A 258 14.78 -2.71 -12.22
C LEU A 258 15.71 -1.49 -12.33
N THR A 259 15.67 -0.83 -13.48
CA THR A 259 16.51 0.35 -13.78
C THR A 259 15.69 1.63 -13.68
N HIS A 260 16.33 2.74 -13.33
CA HIS A 260 15.73 4.08 -13.26
C HIS A 260 16.75 5.14 -13.68
N TYR A 261 16.37 6.42 -13.62
CA TYR A 261 17.20 7.56 -14.04
C TYR A 261 18.66 7.52 -13.57
N ASP A 262 18.92 7.04 -12.35
CA ASP A 262 20.24 7.02 -11.71
C ASP A 262 20.89 5.62 -11.65
N PHE A 263 20.31 4.64 -12.36
CA PHE A 263 20.84 3.29 -12.37
C PHE A 263 20.77 2.67 -13.75
N LYS A 264 21.88 2.68 -14.47
CA LYS A 264 22.02 2.12 -15.83
C LYS A 264 23.15 1.10 -15.85
N PRO A 265 22.94 -0.12 -15.33
CA PRO A 265 23.99 -1.12 -15.25
C PRO A 265 24.40 -1.56 -16.66
N LYS A 266 25.71 -1.81 -16.83
CA LYS A 266 26.24 -2.44 -18.04
C LYS A 266 26.29 -3.95 -17.80
N MET A 267 25.71 -4.71 -18.73
CA MET A 267 25.70 -6.18 -18.71
C MET A 267 26.40 -6.71 -19.96
N LYS A 268 27.04 -7.89 -19.84
CA LYS A 268 27.58 -8.61 -21.00
C LYS A 268 26.43 -9.11 -21.89
N ARG A 269 26.68 -9.16 -23.20
CA ARG A 269 25.69 -9.61 -24.20
C ARG A 269 25.22 -11.05 -24.01
N GLU A 270 26.04 -11.89 -23.38
CA GLU A 270 25.77 -13.31 -23.17
C GLU A 270 24.89 -13.59 -21.96
N GLN A 271 24.72 -12.61 -21.06
CA GLN A 271 23.83 -12.75 -19.90
C GLN A 271 22.38 -12.56 -20.34
N ASP A 272 21.52 -13.53 -20.02
CA ASP A 272 20.07 -13.40 -20.22
C ASP A 272 19.52 -12.41 -19.17
N CYS A 273 19.26 -11.18 -19.64
CA CYS A 273 18.81 -10.06 -18.81
C CYS A 273 17.45 -9.53 -19.29
N GLU A 274 16.48 -9.49 -18.39
CA GLU A 274 15.24 -8.74 -18.58
C GLU A 274 15.33 -7.42 -17.82
N ILE A 275 15.21 -6.30 -18.55
CA ILE A 275 15.39 -4.96 -18.01
C ILE A 275 14.06 -4.23 -18.04
N ILE A 276 13.57 -3.80 -16.88
CA ILE A 276 12.39 -2.95 -16.76
C ILE A 276 12.82 -1.56 -16.30
N TYR A 277 12.52 -0.58 -17.13
CA TYR A 277 12.75 0.82 -16.83
C TYR A 277 11.59 1.43 -16.06
N LEU A 278 11.86 1.81 -14.81
CA LEU A 278 10.88 2.32 -13.86
C LEU A 278 10.54 3.80 -14.10
N GLY A 279 11.44 4.58 -14.70
CA GLY A 279 11.17 5.97 -15.06
C GLY A 279 12.31 6.94 -14.83
N ASN A 280 12.08 8.17 -15.27
CA ASN A 280 13.02 9.28 -15.24
C ASN A 280 12.91 10.15 -13.98
N LYS A 281 11.83 9.99 -13.21
CA LYS A 281 11.54 10.79 -12.01
C LYS A 281 11.13 9.89 -10.85
N PRO A 282 11.33 10.30 -9.58
CA PRO A 282 10.96 9.49 -8.41
C PRO A 282 9.49 9.03 -8.42
N TYR A 283 8.51 9.89 -8.76
CA TYR A 283 7.11 9.46 -8.84
C TYR A 283 6.85 8.34 -9.88
N GLU A 284 7.57 8.34 -11.01
CA GLU A 284 7.44 7.27 -12.02
C GLU A 284 8.02 5.97 -11.48
N VAL A 285 9.15 6.06 -10.76
CA VAL A 285 9.77 4.92 -10.08
C VAL A 285 8.81 4.32 -9.07
N ALA A 286 8.18 5.15 -8.23
CA ALA A 286 7.17 4.73 -7.27
C ALA A 286 5.97 4.04 -7.96
N MET A 287 5.45 4.63 -9.04
CA MET A 287 4.31 4.11 -9.80
C MET A 287 4.58 2.73 -10.38
N ASN A 288 5.79 2.52 -10.93
CA ASN A 288 6.13 1.31 -11.66
C ASN A 288 6.80 0.23 -10.80
N LEU A 289 7.21 0.53 -9.55
CA LEU A 289 8.04 -0.34 -8.72
C LEU A 289 7.44 -1.75 -8.55
N PHE A 290 6.21 -1.85 -8.04
CA PHE A 290 5.60 -3.16 -7.77
C PHE A 290 5.23 -3.91 -9.05
N LYS A 291 4.82 -3.19 -10.10
CA LYS A 291 4.56 -3.77 -11.42
C LYS A 291 5.82 -4.41 -12.00
N GLY A 292 6.92 -3.68 -12.01
CA GLY A 292 8.21 -4.20 -12.48
C GLY A 292 8.70 -5.36 -11.63
N LEU A 293 8.59 -5.23 -10.30
CA LEU A 293 9.01 -6.28 -9.37
C LEU A 293 8.23 -7.57 -9.57
N ARG A 294 6.90 -7.51 -9.70
CA ARG A 294 6.06 -8.67 -9.99
C ARG A 294 6.38 -9.29 -11.35
N LYS A 295 6.55 -8.46 -12.37
CA LYS A 295 6.86 -8.93 -13.72
C LYS A 295 8.17 -9.73 -13.76
N LEU A 296 9.23 -9.21 -13.16
CA LEU A 296 10.52 -9.90 -13.11
C LEU A 296 10.50 -11.11 -12.18
N ASP A 297 9.65 -11.10 -11.14
CA ASP A 297 9.49 -12.26 -10.24
C ASP A 297 8.85 -13.46 -10.93
N GLU A 298 8.16 -13.27 -12.05
CA GLU A 298 7.63 -14.38 -12.86
C GLU A 298 8.69 -15.00 -13.78
N THR A 299 9.66 -14.20 -14.23
CA THR A 299 10.54 -14.58 -15.36
C THR A 299 12.00 -14.78 -14.97
N CYS A 300 12.44 -14.24 -13.83
CA CYS A 300 13.85 -14.16 -13.45
C CYS A 300 14.17 -14.88 -12.13
N ASP A 301 15.39 -15.40 -12.01
CA ASP A 301 15.87 -16.11 -10.81
C ASP A 301 16.37 -15.14 -9.73
N ILE A 302 16.84 -13.97 -10.17
CA ILE A 302 17.30 -12.86 -9.34
C ILE A 302 16.80 -11.54 -9.92
N ILE A 303 16.45 -10.61 -9.05
CA ILE A 303 16.07 -9.25 -9.38
C ILE A 303 17.03 -8.30 -8.68
N ILE A 304 17.55 -7.32 -9.38
CA ILE A 304 18.42 -6.28 -8.81
C ILE A 304 17.85 -4.88 -9.08
N THR A 305 18.04 -3.98 -8.12
CA THR A 305 17.82 -2.54 -8.28
C THR A 305 18.90 -1.79 -7.52
N LYS A 306 19.18 -0.55 -7.93
CA LYS A 306 19.91 0.40 -7.09
C LYS A 306 18.94 1.21 -6.24
N GLY A 307 19.42 1.71 -5.11
CA GLY A 307 18.71 2.68 -4.29
C GLY A 307 18.54 4.02 -5.00
N VAL A 308 17.58 4.80 -4.51
CA VAL A 308 17.32 6.19 -4.95
C VAL A 308 17.66 7.16 -3.82
N SER A 309 17.83 8.45 -4.16
CA SER A 309 17.84 9.53 -3.16
C SER A 309 16.57 9.47 -2.30
N ILE A 310 16.66 9.87 -1.02
CA ILE A 310 15.53 9.85 -0.08
C ILE A 310 14.61 11.09 -0.17
N GLU A 311 14.92 12.03 -1.06
CA GLU A 311 14.09 13.21 -1.31
C GLU A 311 12.77 12.83 -2.00
N MET A 312 11.70 13.58 -1.73
CA MET A 312 10.40 13.40 -2.38
C MET A 312 9.85 11.97 -2.19
N GLU A 313 9.45 11.26 -3.25
CA GLU A 313 8.97 9.88 -3.18
C GLU A 313 10.07 8.87 -2.81
N GLY A 314 11.33 9.33 -2.81
CA GLY A 314 12.52 8.54 -2.53
C GLY A 314 12.47 7.77 -1.22
N GLU A 315 12.06 8.42 -0.14
CA GLU A 315 11.90 7.77 1.18
C GLU A 315 10.88 6.62 1.12
N ALA A 316 9.77 6.78 0.39
CA ALA A 316 8.77 5.73 0.22
C ALA A 316 9.30 4.58 -0.64
N ILE A 317 9.99 4.87 -1.74
CA ILE A 317 10.64 3.87 -2.59
C ILE A 317 11.64 3.08 -1.76
N MET A 318 12.54 3.77 -1.05
CA MET A 318 13.58 3.17 -0.22
C MET A 318 12.99 2.32 0.90
N ASP A 319 11.90 2.75 1.55
CA ASP A 319 11.19 1.92 2.54
C ASP A 319 10.70 0.60 1.93
N ARG A 320 10.12 0.64 0.72
CA ARG A 320 9.61 -0.57 0.04
C ARG A 320 10.74 -1.49 -0.40
N VAL A 321 11.76 -0.97 -1.09
CA VAL A 321 12.84 -1.82 -1.61
C VAL A 321 13.68 -2.42 -0.48
N LYS A 322 13.93 -1.69 0.61
CA LYS A 322 14.64 -2.23 1.80
C LYS A 322 13.87 -3.37 2.45
N LYS A 323 12.54 -3.27 2.56
CA LYS A 323 11.69 -4.33 3.14
C LYS A 323 11.51 -5.53 2.22
N ALA A 324 11.49 -5.29 0.91
CA ALA A 324 11.37 -6.33 -0.10
C ALA A 324 12.67 -7.13 -0.26
N ALA A 325 13.82 -6.47 -0.11
CA ALA A 325 15.13 -7.01 -0.39
C ALA A 325 15.45 -8.23 0.49
N HIS A 326 15.95 -9.27 -0.17
CA HIS A 326 16.57 -10.42 0.48
C HIS A 326 18.01 -10.11 0.93
N MET A 327 18.66 -9.18 0.22
CA MET A 327 20.02 -8.76 0.47
C MET A 327 20.18 -7.29 0.10
N ILE A 328 20.91 -6.55 0.93
CA ILE A 328 21.25 -5.14 0.71
C ILE A 328 22.78 -5.08 0.66
N ILE A 329 23.33 -4.48 -0.41
CA ILE A 329 24.77 -4.43 -0.69
C ILE A 329 25.25 -2.99 -0.80
#